data_AF-A0A7W1M3U9-F1
#
_entry.id   AF-A0A7W1M3U9-F1
#
_cell.length_a   1.000
_cell.length_b   1.000
_cell.length_c   1.000
_cell.angle_alpha   90.00
_cell.angle_beta   90.00
_cell.angle_gamma   90.00
#
_symmetry.space_group_name_H-M   'P 1'
#
loop_
_entity.id
_entity.type
_entity.pdbx_description
1 polymer ?
#
loop_
_entity_poly.entity_id
_entity_poly.type
_entity_poly.pdbx_seq_one_letter_code
_entity_poly.pdbx_strand_id
1 'polypeptide(L)'
;MAALDAAQLLRENLLESVSILVAGAEREAQAEYDSSCAQTVRAVCAQLGASVGECPLVCGAEPQEEEAAISARVDRVLAQAGEIDMLLVEAGGLFAAAAQLVRPSEGYPRRVPARASLFTALELAWSVSRAVANQAFIARERPGRIVYLAPTDGAQEHSRAACEGLENLARTLSIEWARHAITPVAIAPGHSTDAQELAVLCAYLASPAGAYFSGCLLDLRGPAASS
;
A
#
# COMPACT_ATOMS: atom_id res chain seq x y z
N MET A 1 -11.28 22.74 4.49
CA MET A 1 -11.08 21.87 5.68
C MET A 1 -9.78 22.29 6.35
N ALA A 2 -9.74 22.37 7.67
CA ALA A 2 -8.46 22.51 8.37
C ALA A 2 -7.62 21.25 8.10
N ALA A 3 -6.33 21.40 7.80
CA ALA A 3 -5.46 20.26 7.57
C ALA A 3 -5.43 19.36 8.82
N LEU A 4 -5.63 18.06 8.63
CA LEU A 4 -5.61 17.09 9.73
C LEU A 4 -4.20 17.06 10.35
N ASP A 5 -4.06 17.33 11.65
CA ASP A 5 -2.78 17.22 12.33
C ASP A 5 -2.71 15.88 13.08
N ALA A 6 -1.84 14.98 12.63
CA ALA A 6 -1.67 13.66 13.23
C ALA A 6 -1.31 13.75 14.72
N ALA A 7 -0.53 14.76 15.11
CA ALA A 7 -0.10 14.98 16.49
C ALA A 7 -1.27 15.38 17.42
N GLN A 8 -2.38 15.86 16.87
CA GLN A 8 -3.58 16.20 17.64
C GLN A 8 -4.52 15.00 17.84
N LEU A 9 -4.42 13.98 16.98
CA LEU A 9 -5.32 12.82 16.99
C LEU A 9 -4.70 11.57 17.60
N LEU A 10 -3.38 11.41 17.46
CA LEU A 10 -2.64 10.24 17.91
C LEU A 10 -1.64 10.66 18.99
N ARG A 11 -1.51 9.82 20.02
CA ARG A 11 -0.51 10.04 21.08
C ARG A 11 0.91 10.04 20.50
N GLU A 12 1.80 10.81 21.12
CA GLU A 12 3.23 10.74 20.83
C GLU A 12 3.75 9.30 21.03
N ASN A 13 4.73 8.90 20.20
CA ASN A 13 5.35 7.57 20.24
C ASN A 13 4.35 6.41 20.14
N LEU A 14 3.18 6.62 19.51
CA LEU A 14 2.17 5.57 19.30
C LEU A 14 2.75 4.31 18.65
N LEU A 15 3.72 4.49 17.76
CA LEU A 15 4.35 3.46 16.94
C LEU A 15 5.78 3.15 17.38
N GLU A 16 6.14 3.49 18.62
CA GLU A 16 7.42 3.07 19.18
C GLU A 16 7.57 1.55 19.07
N SER A 17 8.73 1.10 18.58
CA SER A 17 9.03 -0.31 18.30
C SER A 17 8.18 -0.96 17.19
N VAL A 18 7.42 -0.19 16.40
CA VAL A 18 6.72 -0.72 15.22
C VAL A 18 7.61 -0.55 13.99
N SER A 19 7.83 -1.64 13.27
CA SER A 19 8.54 -1.64 11.99
C SER A 19 7.56 -1.73 10.82
N ILE A 20 7.61 -0.74 9.92
CA ILE A 20 6.72 -0.63 8.76
C ILE A 20 7.55 -0.71 7.48
N LEU A 21 7.16 -1.60 6.58
CA LEU A 21 7.68 -1.65 5.22
C LEU A 21 6.69 -0.99 4.27
N VAL A 22 7.11 0.06 3.57
CA VAL A 22 6.30 0.71 2.54
C VAL A 22 6.75 0.25 1.16
N ALA A 23 5.87 -0.44 0.45
CA ALA A 23 6.05 -0.90 -0.91
C ALA A 23 5.29 0.01 -1.89
N GLY A 24 5.99 0.62 -2.83
CA GLY A 24 5.42 1.58 -3.78
C GLY A 24 6.23 1.62 -5.07
N ALA A 25 5.79 2.42 -6.04
CA ALA A 25 6.49 2.51 -7.32
C ALA A 25 7.93 3.00 -7.14
N GLU A 26 8.88 2.37 -7.84
CA GLU A 26 10.23 2.89 -7.94
C GLU A 26 10.19 4.27 -8.60
N ARG A 27 10.81 5.26 -7.97
CA ARG A 27 10.84 6.63 -8.49
C ARG A 27 12.12 6.87 -9.26
N GLU A 28 11.98 7.43 -10.46
CA GLU A 28 13.10 8.06 -11.15
C GLU A 28 13.45 9.39 -10.45
N ALA A 29 14.73 9.68 -10.32
CA ALA A 29 15.28 10.78 -9.52
C ALA A 29 14.80 12.20 -9.93
N GLN A 30 14.08 12.37 -11.04
CA GLN A 30 13.58 13.65 -11.55
C GLN A 30 12.13 14.02 -11.14
N ALA A 31 11.38 13.15 -10.45
CA ALA A 31 10.02 13.47 -9.99
C ALA A 31 10.04 14.15 -8.59
N GLU A 32 10.67 15.32 -8.50
CA GLU A 32 11.01 16.00 -7.24
C GLU A 32 9.85 16.77 -6.57
N TYR A 33 8.68 16.89 -7.21
CA TYR A 33 7.68 17.90 -6.83
C TYR A 33 6.28 17.40 -6.44
N ASP A 34 6.02 16.10 -6.44
CA ASP A 34 4.73 15.56 -5.98
C ASP A 34 4.96 14.68 -4.76
N SER A 35 4.53 15.14 -3.57
CA SER A 35 4.64 14.34 -2.36
C SER A 35 3.68 13.16 -2.48
N SER A 36 4.21 11.96 -2.72
CA SER A 36 3.34 10.78 -2.85
C SER A 36 2.66 10.45 -1.52
N CYS A 37 1.51 9.77 -1.58
CA CYS A 37 0.82 9.33 -0.37
C CYS A 37 1.74 8.47 0.51
N ALA A 38 2.56 7.62 -0.10
CA ALA A 38 3.57 6.85 0.62
C ALA A 38 4.56 7.75 1.39
N GLN A 39 5.02 8.86 0.83
CA GLN A 39 5.92 9.77 1.56
C GLN A 39 5.25 10.37 2.79
N THR A 40 4.00 10.80 2.66
CA THR A 40 3.25 11.35 3.80
C THR A 40 3.03 10.31 4.88
N VAL A 41 2.64 9.08 4.51
CA VAL A 41 2.48 7.97 5.46
C VAL A 41 3.81 7.67 6.17
N ARG A 42 4.92 7.61 5.43
CA ARG A 42 6.25 7.39 6.00
C ARG A 42 6.64 8.49 7.00
N ALA A 43 6.44 9.75 6.63
CA ALA A 43 6.78 10.89 7.46
C ALA A 43 5.98 10.88 8.77
N VAL A 44 4.66 10.68 8.69
CA VAL A 44 3.78 10.62 9.88
C VAL A 44 4.11 9.42 10.75
N CYS A 45 4.29 8.23 10.18
CA CYS A 45 4.64 7.04 10.96
C CYS A 45 6.00 7.19 11.67
N ALA A 46 7.00 7.77 11.00
CA ALA A 46 8.30 8.05 11.59
C ALA A 46 8.22 9.10 12.71
N GLN A 47 7.41 10.15 12.54
CA GLN A 47 7.13 11.14 13.60
C GLN A 47 6.47 10.50 14.83
N LEU A 48 5.70 9.43 14.65
CA LEU A 48 5.06 8.66 15.73
C LEU A 48 5.95 7.55 16.30
N GLY A 49 7.23 7.47 15.91
CA GLY A 49 8.23 6.56 16.48
C GLY A 49 8.44 5.24 15.72
N ALA A 50 7.81 5.05 14.57
CA ALA A 50 8.01 3.84 13.76
C ALA A 50 9.38 3.81 13.08
N SER A 51 9.97 2.62 12.95
CA SER A 51 11.05 2.37 11.99
C SER A 51 10.41 2.10 10.62
N VAL A 52 10.76 2.90 9.60
CA VAL A 52 10.08 2.82 8.30
C VAL A 52 11.07 2.51 7.18
N GLY A 53 10.95 1.30 6.63
CA GLY A 53 11.71 0.82 5.46
C GLY A 53 10.96 1.03 4.14
N GLU A 54 11.68 0.98 3.03
CA GLU A 54 11.14 1.10 1.68
C GLU A 54 11.41 -0.16 0.85
N CYS A 55 10.41 -0.57 0.07
CA CYS A 55 10.55 -1.57 -0.97
C CYS A 55 10.06 -0.95 -2.29
N PRO A 56 10.92 -0.24 -3.05
CA PRO A 56 10.54 0.23 -4.37
C PRO A 56 10.21 -0.98 -5.26
N LEU A 57 9.18 -0.85 -6.09
CA LEU A 57 8.69 -1.90 -6.99
C LEU A 57 8.79 -1.42 -8.43
N VAL A 58 9.32 -2.28 -9.30
CA VAL A 58 9.53 -1.96 -10.72
C VAL A 58 8.27 -2.37 -11.47
N CYS A 59 7.62 -1.41 -12.13
CA CYS A 59 6.47 -1.71 -12.96
C CYS A 59 6.92 -2.27 -14.33
N GLY A 60 6.30 -3.36 -14.78
CA GLY A 60 6.55 -3.94 -16.11
C GLY A 60 7.81 -4.81 -16.23
N ALA A 61 8.38 -5.26 -15.11
CA ALA A 61 9.42 -6.29 -15.11
C ALA A 61 8.84 -7.67 -15.46
N GLU A 62 9.69 -8.58 -15.91
CA GLU A 62 9.29 -9.98 -16.10
C GLU A 62 9.00 -10.66 -14.74
N PRO A 63 7.97 -11.52 -14.63
CA PRO A 63 7.52 -12.03 -13.32
C PRO A 63 8.60 -12.69 -12.46
N GLN A 64 9.49 -13.50 -13.04
CA GLN A 64 10.54 -14.17 -12.28
C GLN A 64 11.61 -13.19 -11.77
N GLU A 65 11.95 -12.18 -12.58
CA GLU A 65 12.90 -11.13 -12.19
C GLU A 65 12.29 -10.24 -11.10
N GLU A 66 11.00 -9.91 -11.24
CA GLU A 66 10.22 -9.17 -10.26
C GLU A 66 10.18 -9.90 -8.91
N GLU A 67 9.77 -11.18 -8.89
CA GLU A 67 9.71 -11.98 -7.66
C GLU A 67 11.07 -12.06 -6.97
N ALA A 68 12.15 -12.29 -7.73
CA ALA A 68 13.50 -12.33 -7.20
C ALA A 68 13.95 -10.97 -6.63
N ALA A 69 13.65 -9.87 -7.33
CA ALA A 69 14.00 -8.52 -6.90
C ALA A 69 13.23 -8.11 -5.63
N ILE A 70 11.94 -8.42 -5.56
CA ILE A 70 11.09 -8.18 -4.38
C ILE A 70 11.63 -8.99 -3.19
N SER A 71 11.88 -10.29 -3.37
CA SER A 71 12.41 -11.16 -2.33
C SER A 71 13.74 -10.63 -1.77
N ALA A 72 14.68 -10.25 -2.63
CA ALA A 72 15.96 -9.69 -2.22
C ALA A 72 15.84 -8.31 -1.54
N ARG A 73 14.86 -7.49 -1.93
CA ARG A 73 14.56 -6.20 -1.26
C ARG A 73 13.99 -6.45 0.14
N VAL A 74 13.05 -7.37 0.30
CA VAL A 74 12.47 -7.74 1.60
C VAL A 74 13.54 -8.29 2.54
N ASP A 75 14.42 -9.17 2.07
CA ASP A 75 15.54 -9.70 2.88
C ASP A 75 16.49 -8.59 3.35
N ARG A 76 16.79 -7.60 2.49
CA ARG A 76 17.62 -6.46 2.88
C ARG A 76 16.96 -5.61 3.96
N VAL A 77 15.66 -5.33 3.84
CA VAL A 77 14.93 -4.57 4.87
C VAL A 77 14.90 -5.35 6.18
N LEU A 78 14.62 -6.66 6.15
CA LEU A 78 14.65 -7.50 7.34
C LEU A 78 16.03 -7.54 8.01
N ALA A 79 17.10 -7.60 7.24
CA ALA A 79 18.46 -7.57 7.77
C ALA A 79 18.80 -6.23 8.47
N GLN A 80 18.19 -5.12 8.04
CA GLN A 80 18.41 -3.78 8.60
C GLN A 80 17.50 -3.49 9.79
N ALA A 81 16.21 -3.80 9.67
CA ALA A 81 15.18 -3.49 10.66
C ALA A 81 15.00 -4.60 11.72
N GLY A 82 15.49 -5.82 11.45
CA GLY A 82 15.32 -7.01 12.30
C GLY A 82 13.95 -7.66 12.20
N GLU A 83 12.89 -6.86 12.04
CA GLU A 83 11.51 -7.30 11.90
C GLU A 83 10.69 -6.34 11.02
N ILE A 84 9.52 -6.81 10.61
CA ILE A 84 8.48 -6.05 9.94
C ILE A 84 7.18 -6.42 10.66
N ASP A 85 6.42 -5.44 11.12
CA ASP A 85 5.11 -5.67 11.75
C ASP A 85 3.97 -5.34 10.78
N MET A 86 4.20 -4.37 9.89
CA MET A 86 3.23 -3.96 8.88
C MET A 86 3.88 -3.77 7.50
N LEU A 87 3.26 -4.34 6.48
CA LEU A 87 3.45 -3.98 5.08
C LEU A 87 2.36 -2.99 4.66
N LEU A 88 2.77 -1.86 4.08
CA LEU A 88 1.89 -0.94 3.37
C LEU A 88 2.18 -1.06 1.87
N VAL A 89 1.16 -1.38 1.08
CA VAL A 89 1.24 -1.40 -0.39
C VAL A 89 0.55 -0.14 -0.92
N GLU A 90 1.33 0.79 -1.47
CA GLU A 90 0.83 1.99 -2.15
C GLU A 90 0.35 1.64 -3.57
N ALA A 91 -0.72 0.85 -3.66
CA ALA A 91 -1.25 0.37 -4.94
C ALA A 91 -1.74 1.52 -5.83
N GLY A 92 -2.22 2.63 -5.26
CA GLY A 92 -2.52 3.86 -6.01
C GLY A 92 -1.32 4.44 -6.75
N GLY A 93 -0.14 4.44 -6.13
CA GLY A 93 1.10 4.89 -6.76
C GLY A 93 1.57 3.93 -7.86
N LEU A 94 1.49 2.62 -7.63
CA LEU A 94 1.79 1.59 -8.64
C LEU A 94 0.88 1.70 -9.86
N PHE A 95 -0.41 1.91 -9.61
CA PHE A 95 -1.43 2.10 -10.63
C PHE A 95 -1.16 3.35 -11.48
N ALA A 96 -0.78 4.47 -10.85
CA ALA A 96 -0.40 5.69 -11.57
C ALA A 96 0.91 5.54 -12.36
N ALA A 97 1.92 4.87 -11.79
CA ALA A 97 3.20 4.64 -12.44
C ALA A 97 3.07 3.75 -13.69
N ALA A 98 2.29 2.68 -13.61
CA ALA A 98 2.04 1.79 -14.73
C ALA A 98 1.37 2.49 -15.93
N ALA A 99 0.52 3.49 -15.68
CA ALA A 99 -0.11 4.29 -16.73
C ALA A 99 0.93 5.07 -17.57
N GLN A 100 2.09 5.40 -16.99
CA GLN A 100 3.15 6.18 -17.66
C GLN A 100 4.05 5.30 -18.55
N LEU A 101 4.09 3.99 -18.33
CA LEU A 101 4.92 3.06 -19.11
C LEU A 101 4.38 2.80 -20.52
N VAL A 102 3.07 2.98 -20.71
CA VAL A 102 2.42 2.75 -22.00
C VAL A 102 2.58 3.98 -22.89
N ARG A 103 3.42 3.88 -23.92
CA ARG A 103 3.49 4.88 -24.99
C ARG A 103 2.14 4.92 -25.73
N PRO A 104 1.50 6.09 -25.92
CA PRO A 104 0.27 6.17 -26.70
C PRO A 104 0.52 5.71 -28.15
N SER A 105 -0.22 4.71 -28.62
CA SER A 105 -0.31 4.41 -30.05
C SER A 105 -1.36 5.31 -30.71
N GLU A 106 -1.13 5.77 -31.95
CA GLU A 106 -2.10 6.58 -32.69
C GLU A 106 -3.46 5.86 -32.75
N GLY A 107 -4.51 6.54 -32.27
CA GLY A 107 -5.91 6.10 -32.40
C GLY A 107 -6.53 5.39 -31.19
N TYR A 108 -5.76 4.93 -30.19
CA TYR A 108 -6.32 4.26 -29.00
C TYR A 108 -5.63 4.63 -27.66
N PRO A 109 -5.41 5.93 -27.36
CA PRO A 109 -4.48 6.35 -26.31
C PRO A 109 -4.92 6.04 -24.88
N ARG A 110 -6.21 5.85 -24.59
CA ARG A 110 -6.74 5.81 -23.20
C ARG A 110 -6.98 4.42 -22.62
N ARG A 111 -7.31 3.42 -23.47
CA ARG A 111 -7.70 2.07 -23.03
C ARG A 111 -6.53 1.15 -22.68
N VAL A 112 -5.36 1.36 -23.29
CA VAL A 112 -4.17 0.53 -23.06
C VAL A 112 -3.50 0.84 -21.70
N PRO A 113 -3.36 2.12 -21.27
CA PRO A 113 -2.81 2.45 -19.95
C PRO A 113 -3.64 1.90 -18.77
N ALA A 114 -4.98 1.92 -18.87
CA ALA A 114 -5.86 1.49 -17.79
C ALA A 114 -5.77 -0.02 -17.49
N ARG A 115 -5.64 -0.85 -18.54
CA ARG A 115 -5.44 -2.30 -18.37
C ARG A 115 -4.12 -2.62 -17.71
N ALA A 116 -3.03 -2.01 -18.19
CA ALA A 116 -1.69 -2.20 -17.61
C ALA A 116 -1.69 -1.80 -16.13
N SER A 117 -2.32 -0.67 -15.81
CA SER A 117 -2.43 -0.18 -14.44
C SER A 117 -3.19 -1.13 -13.53
N LEU A 118 -4.36 -1.63 -13.97
CA LEU A 118 -5.14 -2.61 -13.22
C LEU A 118 -4.31 -3.88 -12.95
N PHE A 119 -3.67 -4.42 -13.98
CA PHE A 119 -2.82 -5.59 -13.87
C PHE A 119 -1.67 -5.35 -12.87
N THR A 120 -0.87 -4.31 -13.10
CA THR A 120 0.29 -4.00 -12.25
C THR A 120 -0.09 -3.77 -10.80
N ALA A 121 -1.19 -3.06 -10.51
CA ALA A 121 -1.61 -2.81 -9.14
C ALA A 121 -1.99 -4.09 -8.38
N LEU A 122 -2.67 -5.04 -9.04
CA LEU A 122 -3.08 -6.31 -8.42
C LEU A 122 -1.93 -7.31 -8.32
N GLU A 123 -1.15 -7.46 -9.39
CA GLU A 123 -0.01 -8.38 -9.43
C GLU A 123 1.06 -7.97 -8.43
N LEU A 124 1.50 -6.71 -8.43
CA LEU A 124 2.54 -6.26 -7.50
C LEU A 124 2.06 -6.29 -6.04
N ALA A 125 0.78 -5.98 -5.79
CA ALA A 125 0.22 -6.10 -4.45
C ALA A 125 0.26 -7.55 -3.96
N TRP A 126 -0.04 -8.52 -4.82
CA TRP A 126 0.10 -9.95 -4.51
C TRP A 126 1.57 -10.35 -4.32
N SER A 127 2.45 -10.04 -5.28
CA SER A 127 3.86 -10.42 -5.28
C SER A 127 4.57 -9.96 -4.00
N VAL A 128 4.43 -8.69 -3.62
CA VAL A 128 5.05 -8.16 -2.39
C VAL A 128 4.41 -8.70 -1.12
N SER A 129 3.09 -8.90 -1.10
CA SER A 129 2.39 -9.48 0.05
C SER A 129 2.83 -10.91 0.30
N ARG A 130 2.95 -11.73 -0.75
CA ARG A 130 3.43 -13.11 -0.67
C ARG A 130 4.88 -13.16 -0.17
N ALA A 131 5.75 -12.29 -0.68
CA ALA A 131 7.15 -12.24 -0.25
C ALA A 131 7.26 -11.90 1.25
N VAL A 132 6.62 -10.81 1.70
CA VAL A 132 6.64 -10.40 3.10
C VAL A 132 5.96 -11.42 4.00
N ALA A 133 4.81 -11.97 3.60
CA ALA A 133 4.13 -13.00 4.38
C ALA A 133 5.04 -14.22 4.60
N ASN A 134 5.73 -14.70 3.56
CA ASN A 134 6.62 -15.85 3.69
C ASN A 134 7.88 -15.54 4.50
N GLN A 135 8.55 -14.41 4.23
CA GLN A 135 9.88 -14.10 4.79
C GLN A 135 9.81 -13.46 6.18
N ALA A 136 8.84 -12.57 6.43
CA ALA A 136 8.77 -11.76 7.64
C ALA A 136 7.77 -12.29 8.68
N PHE A 137 6.67 -12.90 8.23
CA PHE A 137 5.58 -13.33 9.12
C PHE A 137 5.61 -14.85 9.37
N ILE A 138 5.38 -15.65 8.33
CA ILE A 138 5.20 -17.10 8.43
C ILE A 138 6.51 -17.80 8.83
N ALA A 139 7.61 -17.58 8.12
CA ALA A 139 8.89 -18.24 8.44
C ALA A 139 9.44 -17.85 9.83
N ARG A 140 9.01 -16.70 10.36
CA ARG A 140 9.41 -16.20 11.68
C ARG A 140 8.37 -16.49 12.77
N GLU A 141 7.26 -17.13 12.42
CA GLU A 141 6.13 -17.43 13.31
C GLU A 141 5.59 -16.20 14.05
N ARG A 142 5.47 -15.07 13.33
CA ARG A 142 4.99 -13.79 13.87
C ARG A 142 3.69 -13.34 13.21
N PRO A 143 2.84 -12.62 13.97
CA PRO A 143 1.71 -11.91 13.38
C PRO A 143 2.21 -10.84 12.40
N GLY A 144 1.33 -10.38 11.53
CA GLY A 144 1.66 -9.32 10.60
C GLY A 144 0.43 -8.56 10.13
N ARG A 145 0.66 -7.35 9.63
CA ARG A 145 -0.38 -6.53 9.01
C ARG A 145 -0.03 -6.25 7.57
N ILE A 146 -1.05 -6.23 6.71
CA ILE A 146 -0.92 -5.78 5.33
C ILE A 146 -1.99 -4.73 5.08
N VAL A 147 -1.62 -3.57 4.58
CA VAL A 147 -2.55 -2.50 4.22
C VAL A 147 -2.40 -2.18 2.75
N TYR A 148 -3.47 -2.32 1.99
CA TYR A 148 -3.53 -1.92 0.58
C TYR A 148 -4.16 -0.53 0.47
N LEU A 149 -3.37 0.47 0.05
CA LEU A 149 -3.88 1.79 -0.32
C LEU A 149 -4.30 1.74 -1.79
N ALA A 150 -5.60 1.61 -2.04
CA ALA A 150 -6.14 1.56 -3.38
C ALA A 150 -5.97 2.90 -4.12
N PRO A 151 -6.07 2.91 -5.47
CA PRO A 151 -6.13 4.16 -6.23
C PRO A 151 -7.31 5.02 -5.79
N THR A 152 -7.13 6.34 -5.79
CA THR A 152 -8.21 7.29 -5.54
C THR A 152 -9.36 7.09 -6.51
N ASP A 153 -10.58 7.18 -6.00
CA ASP A 153 -11.78 7.04 -6.83
C ASP A 153 -11.77 8.05 -8.00
N GLY A 154 -12.02 7.55 -9.21
CA GLY A 154 -11.99 8.36 -10.42
C GLY A 154 -10.61 8.76 -10.94
N ALA A 155 -9.50 8.30 -10.34
CA ALA A 155 -8.14 8.65 -10.78
C ALA A 155 -7.88 8.34 -12.27
N GLN A 156 -8.33 7.17 -12.72
CA GLN A 156 -8.42 6.78 -14.14
C GLN A 156 -9.41 5.64 -14.35
N GLU A 157 -9.62 5.23 -15.61
CA GLU A 157 -10.36 4.00 -15.95
C GLU A 157 -9.81 2.81 -15.14
N HIS A 158 -10.71 1.93 -14.68
CA HIS A 158 -10.41 0.78 -13.81
C HIS A 158 -9.89 1.07 -12.39
N SER A 159 -9.80 2.33 -11.93
CA SER A 159 -9.44 2.64 -10.53
C SER A 159 -10.33 1.91 -9.51
N ARG A 160 -11.65 1.95 -9.74
CA ARG A 160 -12.62 1.22 -8.91
C ARG A 160 -12.47 -0.30 -8.99
N ALA A 161 -12.19 -0.84 -10.17
CA ALA A 161 -11.94 -2.27 -10.34
C ALA A 161 -10.66 -2.71 -9.61
N ALA A 162 -9.61 -1.89 -9.63
CA ALA A 162 -8.39 -2.14 -8.87
C ALA A 162 -8.68 -2.13 -7.36
N CYS A 163 -9.45 -1.15 -6.88
CA CYS A 163 -9.89 -1.09 -5.48
C CYS A 163 -10.67 -2.35 -5.06
N GLU A 164 -11.66 -2.76 -5.85
CA GLU A 164 -12.48 -3.96 -5.57
C GLU A 164 -11.64 -5.25 -5.62
N GLY A 165 -10.64 -5.31 -6.51
CA GLY A 165 -9.67 -6.40 -6.55
C GLY A 165 -8.80 -6.48 -5.30
N LEU A 166 -8.30 -5.33 -4.81
CA LEU A 166 -7.51 -5.26 -3.57
C LEU A 166 -8.35 -5.60 -2.33
N GLU A 167 -9.61 -5.18 -2.30
CA GLU A 167 -10.56 -5.56 -1.26
C GLU A 167 -10.82 -7.08 -1.26
N ASN A 168 -11.01 -7.67 -2.44
CA ASN A 168 -11.15 -9.12 -2.56
C ASN A 168 -9.88 -9.87 -2.14
N LEU A 169 -8.70 -9.36 -2.51
CA LEU A 169 -7.42 -9.89 -2.07
C LEU A 169 -7.31 -9.86 -0.55
N ALA A 170 -7.65 -8.74 0.10
CA ALA A 170 -7.66 -8.65 1.56
C ALA A 170 -8.61 -9.67 2.20
N ARG A 171 -9.83 -9.83 1.68
CA ARG A 171 -10.79 -10.83 2.19
C ARG A 171 -10.26 -12.25 2.08
N THR A 172 -9.76 -12.63 0.91
CA THR A 172 -9.26 -13.98 0.67
C THR A 172 -8.09 -14.30 1.60
N LEU A 173 -7.09 -13.41 1.64
CA LEU A 173 -5.88 -13.61 2.43
C LEU A 173 -6.16 -13.54 3.94
N SER A 174 -7.17 -12.78 4.40
CA SER A 174 -7.54 -12.80 5.81
C SER A 174 -8.00 -14.17 6.29
N ILE A 175 -8.62 -14.97 5.41
CA ILE A 175 -9.06 -16.32 5.74
C ILE A 175 -7.88 -17.29 5.64
N GLU A 176 -7.15 -17.24 4.53
CA GLU A 176 -6.03 -18.16 4.28
C GLU A 176 -4.90 -18.01 5.31
N TRP A 177 -4.64 -16.77 5.74
CA TRP A 177 -3.53 -16.46 6.65
C TRP A 177 -3.97 -16.17 8.10
N ALA A 178 -5.26 -16.38 8.43
CA ALA A 178 -5.77 -16.23 9.80
C ALA A 178 -4.96 -17.04 10.82
N ARG A 179 -4.58 -18.29 10.46
CA ARG A 179 -3.80 -19.19 11.32
C ARG A 179 -2.40 -18.67 11.65
N HIS A 180 -1.90 -17.70 10.88
CA HIS A 180 -0.62 -17.03 11.08
C HIS A 180 -0.78 -15.64 11.71
N ALA A 181 -2.00 -15.26 12.12
CA ALA A 181 -2.32 -13.93 12.63
C ALA A 181 -1.90 -12.78 11.69
N ILE A 182 -2.01 -13.02 10.37
CA ILE A 182 -1.77 -11.99 9.35
C ILE A 182 -3.11 -11.30 9.04
N THR A 183 -3.14 -9.97 9.17
CA THR A 183 -4.35 -9.15 9.05
C THR A 183 -4.28 -8.18 7.87
N PRO A 184 -4.74 -8.59 6.68
CA PRO A 184 -4.82 -7.71 5.52
C PRO A 184 -6.06 -6.82 5.54
N VAL A 185 -5.91 -5.55 5.17
CA VAL A 185 -6.98 -4.54 5.09
C VAL A 185 -6.80 -3.73 3.80
N ALA A 186 -7.90 -3.36 3.14
CA ALA A 186 -7.87 -2.42 2.04
C ALA A 186 -8.42 -1.05 2.49
N ILE A 187 -7.89 0.03 1.92
CA ILE A 187 -8.37 1.40 2.09
C ILE A 187 -8.75 1.94 0.72
N ALA A 188 -9.97 2.47 0.57
CA ALA A 188 -10.42 3.16 -0.63
C ALA A 188 -10.43 4.68 -0.41
N PRO A 189 -9.46 5.44 -0.94
CA PRO A 189 -9.50 6.89 -0.88
C PRO A 189 -10.61 7.46 -1.79
N GLY A 190 -11.34 8.44 -1.26
CA GLY A 190 -12.23 9.29 -2.03
C GLY A 190 -11.49 10.42 -2.75
N HIS A 191 -12.17 11.07 -3.69
CA HIS A 191 -11.60 12.20 -4.44
C HIS A 191 -11.20 13.40 -3.56
N SER A 192 -11.77 13.51 -2.36
CA SER A 192 -11.46 14.56 -1.38
C SER A 192 -10.57 14.07 -0.24
N THR A 193 -10.22 12.79 -0.21
CA THR A 193 -9.36 12.23 0.83
C THR A 193 -7.94 12.72 0.58
N ASP A 194 -7.37 13.42 1.55
CA ASP A 194 -6.00 13.90 1.46
C ASP A 194 -4.98 12.87 1.96
N ALA A 195 -3.70 13.09 1.61
CA ALA A 195 -2.62 12.17 1.99
C ALA A 195 -2.39 12.10 3.51
N GLN A 196 -2.76 13.15 4.25
CA GLN A 196 -2.55 13.25 5.68
C GLN A 196 -3.61 12.44 6.44
N GLU A 197 -4.86 12.45 5.98
CA GLU A 197 -5.92 11.55 6.44
C GLU A 197 -5.54 10.09 6.24
N LEU A 198 -5.01 9.74 5.07
CA LEU A 198 -4.52 8.39 4.78
C LEU A 198 -3.34 8.01 5.68
N ALA A 199 -2.40 8.94 5.91
CA ALA A 199 -1.27 8.73 6.80
C ALA A 199 -1.69 8.47 8.24
N VAL A 200 -2.64 9.25 8.78
CA VAL A 200 -3.19 9.05 10.12
C VAL A 200 -3.91 7.71 10.22
N LEU A 201 -4.70 7.33 9.22
CA LEU A 201 -5.36 6.03 9.21
C LEU A 201 -4.37 4.87 9.14
N CYS A 202 -3.33 4.97 8.31
CA CYS A 202 -2.27 3.97 8.24
C CYS A 202 -1.51 3.86 9.56
N ALA A 203 -1.20 4.98 10.22
CA ALA A 203 -0.58 4.98 11.53
C ALA A 203 -1.48 4.33 12.60
N TYR A 204 -2.79 4.63 12.59
CA TYR A 204 -3.74 3.94 13.46
C TYR A 204 -3.77 2.43 13.21
N LEU A 205 -3.78 2.00 11.94
CA LEU A 205 -3.71 0.59 11.58
C LEU A 205 -2.38 -0.06 11.96
N ALA A 206 -1.26 0.67 11.95
CA ALA A 206 0.01 0.14 12.43
C ALA A 206 0.05 -0.04 13.95
N SER A 207 -0.85 0.61 14.69
CA SER A 207 -0.90 0.53 16.15
C SER A 207 -1.63 -0.74 16.65
N PRO A 208 -1.41 -1.16 17.92
CA PRO A 208 -2.14 -2.27 18.52
C PRO A 208 -3.67 -2.09 18.52
N ALA A 209 -4.17 -0.85 18.61
CA ALA A 209 -5.61 -0.56 18.58
C ALA A 209 -6.23 -0.86 17.21
N GLY A 210 -5.44 -0.72 16.14
CA GLY A 210 -5.84 -1.07 14.79
C GLY A 210 -5.90 -2.59 14.55
N ALA A 211 -5.29 -3.42 15.40
CA ALA A 211 -5.00 -4.84 15.11
C ALA A 211 -6.23 -5.71 14.76
N TYR A 212 -7.45 -5.27 15.11
CA TYR A 212 -8.69 -6.03 14.92
C TYR A 212 -9.28 -5.99 13.51
N PHE A 213 -8.84 -5.06 12.65
CA PHE A 213 -9.30 -5.01 11.26
C PHE A 213 -8.59 -6.06 10.41
N SER A 214 -9.36 -6.91 9.72
CA SER A 214 -8.86 -7.92 8.79
C SER A 214 -9.96 -8.28 7.79
N GLY A 215 -9.61 -8.48 6.52
CA GLY A 215 -10.56 -8.89 5.48
C GLY A 215 -11.64 -7.85 5.16
N CYS A 216 -11.36 -6.57 5.37
CA CYS A 216 -12.32 -5.49 5.18
C CYS A 216 -11.79 -4.36 4.28
N LEU A 217 -12.74 -3.54 3.81
CA LEU A 217 -12.48 -2.27 3.16
C LEU A 217 -12.79 -1.14 4.14
N LEU A 218 -11.85 -0.22 4.31
CA LEU A 218 -12.09 1.08 4.93
C LEU A 218 -12.39 2.07 3.80
N ASP A 219 -13.67 2.39 3.63
CA ASP A 219 -14.15 3.20 2.51
C ASP A 219 -14.21 4.70 2.88
N LEU A 220 -13.30 5.48 2.33
CA LEU A 220 -13.20 6.93 2.53
C LEU A 220 -13.83 7.72 1.37
N ARG A 221 -14.48 7.05 0.41
CA ARG A 221 -15.19 7.72 -0.70
C ARG A 221 -16.45 8.44 -0.26
N GLY A 222 -16.93 8.13 0.95
CA GLY A 222 -18.19 8.64 1.47
C GLY A 222 -19.40 7.90 0.90
N PRO A 223 -20.63 8.28 1.31
CA PRO A 223 -21.83 7.70 0.74
C PRO A 223 -21.87 7.98 -0.76
N ALA A 224 -22.27 6.97 -1.56
CA ALA A 224 -22.53 7.19 -2.97
C ALA A 224 -23.50 8.38 -3.11
N ALA A 225 -23.10 9.41 -3.86
CA ALA A 225 -23.98 10.53 -4.13
C ALA A 225 -25.28 9.94 -4.69
N SER A 226 -26.39 10.16 -3.99
CA SER A 226 -27.70 9.69 -4.43
C SER A 226 -27.99 10.36 -5.78
N SER A 227 -27.88 9.58 -6.85
CA SER A 227 -28.19 9.97 -8.23
C SER A 227 -29.68 10.19 -8.42
#